data_AF-A0A9K3LNF1-F1
#
_entry.id   AF-A0A9K3LNF1-F1
#
_cell.length_a   1.000
_cell.length_b   1.000
_cell.length_c   1.000
_cell.angle_alpha   90.00
_cell.angle_beta   90.00
_cell.angle_gamma   90.00
#
_symmetry.space_group_name_H-M   'P 1'
#
loop_
_entity.id
_entity.type
_entity.pdbx_description
1 polymer ?
#
loop_
_entity_poly.entity_id
_entity_poly.type
_entity_poly.pdbx_seq_one_letter_code
_entity_poly.pdbx_strand_id
1 'polypeptide(L)'
;MVATLGLPCVLFTITPEDGVNFRIKVMASGDAGSDVPPSPMSDEEVLRKYISEGQTTKVENPGFCSVDFENVIAIVVEHILGWDCKEHVNKPSYGFFGDLDGWTYAVEEQGRKTLHAHFLLWVKGWNKISQNLGTVKDRERYEMQLCKYADNIMCTHLHGSSAKFVPNVCEEGCSNTSVGIEKYQKCTAQDFRELRTKHGETSFGKKNLVQCPSCHGTASSEDLIVQHLKRFFGNVSTDQNDRLFSISHYVSKC
;
A
#
# COMPACT_ATOMS: atom_id res chain seq x y z
N MET A 1 -3.41 8.06 -28.49
CA MET A 1 -3.08 6.76 -27.86
C MET A 1 -3.95 5.63 -28.37
N VAL A 2 -5.27 5.60 -28.14
CA VAL A 2 -6.12 4.46 -28.57
C VAL A 2 -6.01 4.14 -30.07
N ALA A 3 -6.00 5.16 -30.93
CA ALA A 3 -5.87 4.96 -32.37
C ALA A 3 -4.52 4.36 -32.82
N THR A 4 -3.47 4.44 -31.98
CA THR A 4 -2.11 4.01 -32.31
C THR A 4 -1.70 2.74 -31.56
N LEU A 5 -2.08 2.64 -30.28
CA LEU A 5 -1.68 1.57 -29.36
C LEU A 5 -2.80 0.55 -29.12
N GLY A 6 -4.03 0.81 -29.57
CA GLY A 6 -5.20 -0.04 -29.30
C GLY A 6 -5.82 0.24 -27.93
N LEU A 7 -6.53 -0.73 -27.37
CA LEU A 7 -7.14 -0.62 -26.04
C LEU A 7 -6.08 -0.80 -24.94
N PRO A 8 -6.18 -0.05 -23.83
CA PRO A 8 -5.30 -0.24 -22.69
C PRO A 8 -5.55 -1.61 -22.04
N CYS A 9 -4.54 -2.14 -21.36
CA CYS A 9 -4.56 -3.48 -20.77
C CYS A 9 -4.66 -3.49 -19.24
N VAL A 10 -4.26 -2.38 -18.60
CA VAL A 10 -4.38 -2.21 -17.16
C VAL A 10 -5.12 -0.90 -16.90
N LEU A 11 -6.11 -0.98 -16.02
CA LEU A 11 -6.75 0.15 -15.36
C LEU A 11 -6.40 0.04 -13.88
N PHE A 12 -5.82 1.09 -13.31
CA PHE A 12 -5.69 1.19 -11.86
C PHE A 12 -5.97 2.62 -11.41
N THR A 13 -6.22 2.74 -10.11
CA THR A 13 -6.73 3.94 -9.49
C THR A 13 -5.83 4.32 -8.33
N ILE A 14 -5.58 5.62 -8.17
CA ILE A 14 -4.95 6.15 -6.96
C ILE A 14 -5.80 7.28 -6.40
N THR A 15 -6.05 7.18 -5.10
CA THR A 15 -6.84 8.13 -4.31
C THR A 15 -6.04 8.49 -3.06
N PRO A 16 -5.13 9.48 -3.14
CA PRO A 16 -4.37 9.92 -1.97
C PRO A 16 -5.32 10.49 -0.92
N GLU A 17 -5.15 10.10 0.35
CA GLU A 17 -5.92 10.67 1.44
C GLU A 17 -5.34 12.03 1.85
N ASP A 18 -6.13 13.08 1.71
CA ASP A 18 -5.74 14.47 1.97
C ASP A 18 -6.18 14.96 3.36
N GLY A 19 -7.13 14.29 4.00
CA GLY A 19 -7.72 14.73 5.27
C GLY A 19 -6.96 14.34 6.52
N VAL A 20 -5.93 13.49 6.39
CA VAL A 20 -4.98 13.12 7.47
C VAL A 20 -3.53 13.25 6.99
N ASN A 21 -3.27 14.19 6.07
CA ASN A 21 -1.98 14.36 5.43
C ASN A 21 -1.12 15.41 6.13
N PHE A 22 0.01 14.97 6.69
CA PHE A 22 0.89 15.84 7.47
C PHE A 22 1.56 16.92 6.60
N ARG A 23 1.88 16.60 5.34
CA ARG A 23 2.54 17.55 4.42
C ARG A 23 1.63 18.73 4.12
N ILE A 24 0.34 18.48 3.89
CA ILE A 24 -0.65 19.54 3.67
C ILE A 24 -0.73 20.45 4.90
N LYS A 25 -0.71 19.88 6.11
CA LYS A 25 -0.71 20.66 7.34
C LYS A 25 0.51 21.56 7.49
N VAL A 26 1.71 21.05 7.22
CA VAL A 26 2.96 21.82 7.24
C VAL A 26 2.95 22.94 6.19
N MET A 27 2.48 22.65 4.97
CA MET A 27 2.34 23.66 3.92
C MET A 27 1.35 24.76 4.31
N ALA A 28 0.23 24.39 4.93
CA ALA A 28 -0.82 25.31 5.35
C ALA A 28 -0.42 26.17 6.57
N SER A 29 0.29 25.61 7.54
CA SER A 29 0.75 26.35 8.72
C SER A 29 1.93 27.26 8.42
N GLY A 30 2.71 26.96 7.37
CA GLY A 30 4.01 27.59 7.12
C GLY A 30 5.04 27.30 8.23
N ASP A 31 4.70 26.40 9.16
CA ASP A 31 5.47 26.04 10.33
C ASP A 31 5.95 24.60 10.15
N ALA A 32 7.27 24.42 10.02
CA ALA A 32 7.92 23.12 9.89
C ALA A 32 7.85 22.29 11.19
N GLY A 33 7.28 22.86 12.25
CA GLY A 33 7.12 22.25 13.55
C GLY A 33 7.68 23.19 14.62
N SER A 34 6.88 23.38 15.67
CA SER A 34 7.35 23.99 16.90
C SER A 34 8.16 22.96 17.70
N ASP A 35 9.33 23.35 18.22
CA ASP A 35 10.12 22.55 19.18
C ASP A 35 9.38 22.33 20.52
N VAL A 36 8.26 23.02 20.74
CA VAL A 36 7.43 22.83 21.92
C VAL A 36 6.68 21.49 21.80
N PRO A 37 6.92 20.54 22.72
CA PRO A 37 6.22 19.27 22.70
C PRO A 37 4.70 19.49 22.83
N PRO A 38 3.88 18.62 22.22
CA PRO A 38 2.43 18.68 22.37
C PRO A 38 2.03 18.73 23.84
N SER A 39 0.93 19.43 24.14
CA SER A 39 0.25 19.35 25.44
C SER A 39 0.15 17.89 25.91
N PRO A 40 0.25 17.60 27.24
CA PRO A 40 0.08 16.26 27.78
C PRO A 40 -1.38 15.80 27.59
N MET A 41 -1.70 15.38 26.38
CA MET A 41 -2.95 14.78 25.98
C MET A 41 -2.72 13.28 25.81
N SER A 42 -3.77 12.48 25.91
CA SER A 42 -3.68 11.07 25.52
C SER A 42 -3.43 10.93 24.01
N ASP A 43 -2.75 9.86 23.59
CA ASP A 43 -2.49 9.58 22.16
C ASP A 43 -3.79 9.59 21.33
N GLU A 44 -4.88 9.09 21.90
CA GLU A 44 -6.21 9.10 21.29
C GLU A 44 -6.76 10.52 21.05
N GLU A 45 -6.57 11.43 22.00
CA GLU A 45 -6.98 12.83 21.85
C GLU A 45 -6.12 13.56 20.82
N VAL A 46 -4.82 13.26 20.77
CA VAL A 46 -3.89 13.79 19.74
C VAL A 46 -4.36 13.36 18.36
N LEU A 47 -4.65 12.08 18.16
CA LEU A 47 -5.10 11.55 16.87
C LEU A 47 -6.45 12.14 16.45
N ARG A 48 -7.42 12.23 17.36
CA ARG A 48 -8.73 12.86 17.04
C ARG A 48 -8.58 14.31 16.66
N LYS A 49 -7.77 15.06 17.40
CA LYS A 49 -7.46 16.47 17.09
C LYS A 49 -6.79 16.57 15.72
N TYR A 50 -5.78 15.74 15.45
CA TYR A 50 -5.09 15.71 14.17
C TYR A 50 -6.03 15.43 12.99
N ILE A 51 -6.91 14.43 13.12
CA ILE A 51 -7.91 14.11 12.10
C ILE A 51 -8.86 15.28 11.89
N SER A 52 -9.40 15.86 12.97
CA SER A 52 -10.34 16.98 12.87
C SER A 52 -9.70 18.20 12.21
N GLU A 53 -8.48 18.55 12.61
CA GLU A 53 -7.74 19.67 12.03
C GLU A 53 -7.37 19.42 10.57
N GLY A 54 -7.00 18.19 10.21
CA GLY A 54 -6.71 17.82 8.82
C GLY A 54 -7.92 18.00 7.90
N GLN A 55 -9.13 17.65 8.36
CA GLN A 55 -10.36 17.88 7.59
C GLN A 55 -10.65 19.37 7.39
N THR A 56 -10.43 20.21 8.40
CA THR A 56 -10.58 21.67 8.25
C THR A 56 -9.53 22.23 7.31
N THR A 57 -8.27 21.85 7.51
CA THR A 57 -7.11 22.32 6.73
C THR A 57 -7.31 22.06 5.23
N LYS A 58 -7.79 20.87 4.85
CA LYS A 58 -7.99 20.55 3.43
C LYS A 58 -9.07 21.38 2.76
N VAL A 59 -10.14 21.71 3.49
CA VAL A 59 -11.26 22.50 2.96
C VAL A 59 -10.84 23.95 2.77
N GLU A 60 -10.04 24.47 3.70
CA GLU A 60 -9.53 25.85 3.66
C GLU A 60 -8.39 26.02 2.66
N ASN A 61 -7.65 24.95 2.35
CA ASN A 61 -6.44 25.00 1.52
C ASN A 61 -6.45 23.99 0.35
N PRO A 62 -7.44 24.04 -0.56
CA PRO A 62 -7.55 23.08 -1.67
C PRO A 62 -6.36 23.13 -2.65
N GLY A 63 -5.65 24.25 -2.72
CA GLY A 63 -4.43 24.38 -3.51
C GLY A 63 -3.29 23.47 -3.01
N PHE A 64 -3.10 23.38 -1.68
CA PHE A 64 -2.09 22.50 -1.10
C PHE A 64 -2.45 21.01 -1.27
N CYS A 65 -3.75 20.68 -1.23
CA CYS A 65 -4.23 19.34 -1.58
C CYS A 65 -3.89 18.98 -3.02
N SER A 66 -4.06 19.92 -3.95
CA SER A 66 -3.74 19.72 -5.38
C SER A 66 -2.24 19.50 -5.59
N VAL A 67 -1.38 20.30 -4.94
CA VAL A 67 0.08 20.15 -5.00
C VAL A 67 0.52 18.80 -4.43
N ASP A 68 -0.03 18.39 -3.29
CA ASP A 68 0.29 17.08 -2.71
C ASP A 68 -0.14 15.92 -3.61
N PHE A 69 -1.33 16.04 -4.22
CA PHE A 69 -1.82 15.08 -5.20
C PHE A 69 -0.86 14.97 -6.40
N GLU A 70 -0.43 16.08 -6.99
CA GLU A 70 0.54 16.09 -8.09
C GLU A 70 1.87 15.43 -7.69
N ASN A 71 2.35 15.66 -6.47
CA ASN A 71 3.55 15.00 -5.95
C ASN A 71 3.37 13.48 -5.87
N VAL A 72 2.21 13.01 -5.41
CA VAL A 72 1.91 11.57 -5.38
C VAL A 72 1.85 11.01 -6.81
N ILE A 73 1.22 11.70 -7.75
CA ILE A 73 1.19 11.29 -9.16
C ILE A 73 2.60 11.21 -9.75
N ALA A 74 3.48 12.17 -9.45
CA ALA A 74 4.88 12.13 -9.90
C ALA A 74 5.62 10.89 -9.38
N ILE A 75 5.45 10.54 -8.10
CA ILE A 75 6.03 9.32 -7.51
C ILE A 75 5.49 8.07 -8.21
N VAL A 76 4.19 8.04 -8.49
CA VAL A 76 3.55 6.91 -9.17
C VAL A 76 4.13 6.71 -10.57
N VAL A 77 4.25 7.77 -11.35
CA VAL A 77 4.82 7.68 -12.69
C VAL A 77 6.29 7.27 -12.65
N GLU A 78 7.08 7.89 -11.77
CA GLU A 78 8.52 7.66 -11.67
C GLU A 78 8.87 6.25 -11.17
N HIS A 79 8.12 5.74 -10.18
CA HIS A 79 8.49 4.54 -9.43
C HIS A 79 7.54 3.37 -9.62
N ILE A 80 6.23 3.60 -9.76
CA ILE A 80 5.26 2.52 -9.97
C ILE A 80 5.18 2.16 -11.45
N LEU A 81 5.10 3.16 -12.34
CA LEU A 81 5.16 2.91 -13.78
C LEU A 81 6.60 2.72 -14.27
N GLY A 82 7.59 3.23 -13.54
CA GLY A 82 8.99 3.15 -13.95
C GLY A 82 9.26 3.97 -15.22
N TRP A 83 8.64 5.14 -15.35
CA TRP A 83 8.67 5.96 -16.57
C TRP A 83 9.45 7.25 -16.34
N ASP A 84 10.39 7.57 -17.23
CA ASP A 84 11.10 8.84 -17.26
C ASP A 84 10.27 9.86 -18.07
N CYS A 85 9.71 10.86 -17.38
CA CYS A 85 8.91 11.91 -18.00
C CYS A 85 9.71 12.90 -18.87
N LYS A 86 11.04 13.00 -18.68
CA LYS A 86 11.89 13.91 -19.46
C LYS A 86 12.26 13.28 -20.79
N GLU A 87 12.69 12.02 -20.74
CA GLU A 87 13.14 11.29 -21.92
C GLU A 87 11.98 10.55 -22.62
N HIS A 88 10.81 10.49 -21.99
CA HIS A 88 9.63 9.77 -22.47
C HIS A 88 9.90 8.29 -22.78
N VAL A 89 10.62 7.62 -21.87
CA VAL A 89 10.99 6.20 -22.00
C VAL A 89 10.84 5.44 -20.68
N ASN A 90 10.77 4.12 -20.75
CA ASN A 90 10.87 3.26 -19.58
C ASN A 90 12.27 3.37 -18.96
N LYS A 91 12.31 3.41 -17.63
CA LYS A 91 13.55 3.41 -16.85
C LYS A 91 14.19 2.01 -16.88
N PRO A 92 15.53 1.90 -16.71
CA PRO A 92 16.21 0.61 -16.65
C PRO A 92 15.76 -0.28 -15.48
N SER A 93 15.37 0.35 -14.36
CA SER A 93 14.68 -0.32 -13.27
C SER A 93 13.21 -0.47 -13.67
N TYR A 94 12.84 -1.64 -14.20
CA TYR A 94 11.48 -1.97 -14.63
C TYR A 94 10.39 -1.45 -13.67
N GLY A 95 9.29 -0.94 -14.22
CA GLY A 95 8.09 -0.58 -13.47
C GLY A 95 7.32 -1.80 -12.96
N PHE A 96 6.41 -1.59 -12.01
CA PHE A 96 5.61 -2.65 -11.39
C PHE A 96 4.77 -3.43 -12.40
N PHE A 97 4.26 -2.76 -13.43
CA PHE A 97 3.46 -3.37 -14.51
C PHE A 97 4.30 -3.88 -15.69
N GLY A 98 5.63 -3.77 -15.61
CA GLY A 98 6.56 -3.99 -16.73
C GLY A 98 6.69 -2.79 -17.66
N ASP A 99 7.42 -2.97 -18.76
CA ASP A 99 7.65 -1.92 -19.75
C ASP A 99 6.34 -1.47 -20.42
N LEU A 100 6.19 -0.17 -20.60
CA LEU A 100 5.03 0.45 -21.21
C LEU A 100 5.36 0.93 -22.64
N ASP A 101 4.42 0.73 -23.56
CA ASP A 101 4.36 1.43 -24.84
C ASP A 101 3.71 2.83 -24.69
N GLY A 102 2.97 3.04 -23.59
CA GLY A 102 2.39 4.33 -23.23
C GLY A 102 1.47 4.25 -22.02
N TRP A 103 1.06 5.41 -21.51
CA TRP A 103 0.13 5.54 -20.39
C TRP A 103 -0.61 6.89 -20.44
N THR A 104 -1.75 6.96 -19.75
CA THR A 104 -2.51 8.19 -19.52
C THR A 104 -3.26 8.09 -18.21
N TYR A 105 -3.69 9.22 -17.68
CA TYR A 105 -4.64 9.23 -16.58
C TYR A 105 -5.66 10.34 -16.74
N ALA A 106 -6.81 10.17 -16.09
CA ALA A 106 -7.80 11.20 -15.91
C ALA A 106 -7.94 11.50 -14.42
N VAL A 107 -8.02 12.78 -14.08
CA VAL A 107 -8.24 13.24 -12.71
C VAL A 107 -9.73 13.50 -12.51
N GLU A 108 -10.27 12.99 -11.41
CA GLU A 108 -11.63 13.18 -10.98
C GLU A 108 -11.62 13.68 -9.52
N GLU A 109 -12.51 14.61 -9.20
CA GLU A 109 -12.83 14.90 -7.80
C GLU A 109 -13.96 13.96 -7.37
N GLN A 110 -13.66 13.00 -6.48
CA GLN A 110 -14.62 12.00 -6.05
C GLN A 110 -14.98 12.17 -4.56
N GLY A 111 -16.28 12.03 -4.24
CA GLY A 111 -16.78 12.01 -2.87
C GLY A 111 -16.54 13.34 -2.12
N ARG A 112 -15.81 13.28 -0.99
CA ARG A 112 -15.57 14.40 -0.05
C ARG A 112 -14.55 15.43 -0.59
N LYS A 113 -14.66 15.76 -1.88
CA LYS A 113 -13.77 16.67 -2.61
C LYS A 113 -12.30 16.22 -2.64
N THR A 114 -12.07 14.90 -2.64
CA THR A 114 -10.70 14.35 -2.69
C THR A 114 -10.37 14.00 -4.13
N LEU A 115 -9.18 14.37 -4.57
CA LEU A 115 -8.70 14.10 -5.91
C LEU A 115 -8.34 12.62 -6.09
N HIS A 116 -8.64 12.11 -7.26
CA HIS A 116 -8.43 10.73 -7.65
C HIS A 116 -7.89 10.69 -9.08
N ALA A 117 -6.95 9.79 -9.38
CA ALA A 117 -6.50 9.52 -10.75
C ALA A 117 -6.86 8.11 -11.21
N HIS A 118 -7.49 8.00 -12.38
CA HIS A 118 -7.71 6.75 -13.10
C HIS A 118 -6.65 6.61 -14.19
N PHE A 119 -5.76 5.63 -14.07
CA PHE A 119 -4.68 5.37 -15.01
C PHE A 119 -5.04 4.28 -16.01
N LEU A 120 -4.72 4.51 -17.28
CA LEU A 120 -4.79 3.52 -18.35
C LEU A 120 -3.39 3.27 -18.89
N LEU A 121 -2.98 1.99 -18.91
CA LEU A 121 -1.64 1.59 -19.36
C LEU A 121 -1.70 0.72 -20.61
N TRP A 122 -0.71 0.89 -21.48
CA TRP A 122 -0.41 0.01 -22.61
C TRP A 122 0.90 -0.70 -22.33
N VAL A 123 0.83 -1.90 -21.76
CA VAL A 123 2.01 -2.73 -21.46
C VAL A 123 2.55 -3.34 -22.74
N LYS A 124 3.87 -3.32 -22.88
CA LYS A 124 4.58 -3.78 -24.07
C LYS A 124 4.21 -5.21 -24.43
N GLY A 125 3.78 -5.42 -25.67
CA GLY A 125 3.38 -6.74 -26.17
C GLY A 125 1.95 -7.16 -25.86
N TRP A 126 1.15 -6.32 -25.19
CA TRP A 126 -0.27 -6.60 -24.91
C TRP A 126 -1.07 -6.97 -26.15
N ASN A 127 -0.93 -6.20 -27.24
CA ASN A 127 -1.66 -6.43 -28.48
C ASN A 127 -1.42 -7.84 -29.04
N LYS A 128 -0.22 -8.38 -28.86
CA LYS A 128 0.11 -9.75 -29.25
C LYS A 128 -0.64 -10.77 -28.40
N ILE A 129 -0.70 -10.59 -27.09
CA ILE A 129 -1.49 -11.46 -26.20
C ILE A 129 -2.97 -11.41 -26.61
N SER A 130 -3.53 -10.21 -26.72
CA SER A 130 -4.95 -10.00 -27.06
C SER A 130 -5.34 -10.64 -28.40
N GLN A 131 -4.54 -10.44 -29.46
CA GLN A 131 -4.81 -11.03 -30.78
C GLN A 131 -4.76 -12.56 -30.77
N ASN A 132 -3.78 -13.15 -30.08
CA ASN A 132 -3.59 -14.60 -30.11
C ASN A 132 -4.56 -15.36 -29.19
N LEU A 133 -5.14 -14.71 -28.18
CA LEU A 133 -6.24 -15.28 -27.39
C LEU A 133 -7.48 -15.61 -28.25
N GLY A 134 -7.67 -14.90 -29.36
CA GLY A 134 -8.73 -15.18 -30.34
C GLY A 134 -8.45 -16.35 -31.28
N THR A 135 -7.25 -16.94 -31.25
CA THR A 135 -6.85 -18.02 -32.17
C THR A 135 -6.83 -19.38 -31.48
N VAL A 136 -7.55 -20.37 -32.01
CA VAL A 136 -7.70 -21.70 -31.38
C VAL A 136 -6.35 -22.39 -31.14
N LYS A 137 -5.40 -22.23 -32.05
CA LYS A 137 -4.09 -22.92 -32.01
C LYS A 137 -3.19 -22.43 -30.87
N ASP A 138 -3.19 -21.12 -30.59
CA ASP A 138 -2.25 -20.52 -29.64
C ASP A 138 -2.92 -20.05 -28.35
N ARG A 139 -4.25 -20.12 -28.25
CA ARG A 139 -5.04 -19.63 -27.11
C ARG A 139 -4.52 -20.10 -25.76
N GLU A 140 -4.31 -21.40 -25.57
CA GLU A 140 -3.88 -21.98 -24.29
C GLU A 140 -2.53 -21.40 -23.83
N ARG A 141 -1.60 -21.19 -24.76
CA ARG A 141 -0.29 -20.61 -24.47
C ARG A 141 -0.40 -19.16 -23.99
N TYR A 142 -1.20 -18.34 -24.66
CA TYR A 142 -1.35 -16.92 -24.32
C TYR A 142 -2.25 -16.70 -23.10
N GLU A 143 -3.20 -17.61 -22.85
CA GLU A 143 -3.97 -17.66 -21.61
C GLU A 143 -3.06 -17.88 -20.41
N MET A 144 -2.14 -18.85 -20.49
CA MET A 144 -1.14 -19.08 -19.44
C MET A 144 -0.24 -17.86 -19.20
N GLN A 145 0.16 -17.14 -20.25
CA GLN A 145 0.94 -15.91 -20.11
C GLN A 145 0.14 -14.80 -19.42
N LEU A 146 -1.14 -14.65 -19.75
CA LEU A 146 -2.03 -13.68 -19.13
C LEU A 146 -2.24 -13.99 -17.65
N CYS A 147 -2.52 -15.24 -17.30
CA CYS A 147 -2.65 -15.68 -15.91
C CYS A 147 -1.38 -15.39 -15.12
N LYS A 148 -0.21 -15.76 -15.65
CA LYS A 148 1.08 -15.49 -15.00
C LYS A 148 1.33 -13.99 -14.81
N TYR A 149 0.97 -13.17 -15.80
CA TYR A 149 1.08 -11.72 -15.67
C TYR A 149 0.16 -11.19 -14.57
N ALA A 150 -1.12 -11.59 -14.56
CA ALA A 150 -2.09 -11.20 -13.53
C ALA A 150 -1.63 -11.62 -12.14
N ASP A 151 -1.14 -12.85 -11.96
CA ASP A 151 -0.62 -13.34 -10.67
C ASP A 151 0.56 -12.51 -10.15
N ASN A 152 1.39 -11.97 -11.06
CA ASN A 152 2.52 -11.13 -10.67
C ASN A 152 2.08 -9.72 -10.23
N ILE A 153 1.17 -9.08 -10.98
CA ILE A 153 0.79 -7.68 -10.71
C ILE A 153 -0.39 -7.55 -9.73
N MET A 154 -1.20 -8.60 -9.56
CA MET A 154 -2.34 -8.64 -8.63
C MET A 154 -2.01 -9.42 -7.36
N CYS A 155 -0.77 -9.30 -6.86
CA CYS A 155 -0.36 -9.94 -5.62
C CYS A 155 -0.27 -8.94 -4.46
N THR A 156 -0.50 -9.43 -3.25
CA THR A 156 -0.24 -8.71 -2.00
C THR A 156 1.10 -9.10 -1.39
N HIS A 157 1.94 -9.81 -2.14
CA HIS A 157 3.26 -10.21 -1.67
C HIS A 157 4.12 -8.96 -1.51
N LEU A 158 4.53 -8.68 -0.27
CA LEU A 158 5.61 -7.74 -0.02
C LEU A 158 6.86 -8.28 -0.73
N HIS A 159 7.30 -7.61 -1.80
CA HIS A 159 8.54 -7.96 -2.48
C HIS A 159 9.70 -7.94 -1.46
N GLY A 160 10.44 -9.06 -1.37
CA GLY A 160 11.62 -9.18 -0.51
C GLY A 160 11.51 -10.11 0.70
N SER A 161 10.35 -10.69 1.01
CA SER A 161 10.22 -11.61 2.15
C SER A 161 10.24 -13.08 1.73
N SER A 162 11.43 -13.63 1.53
CA SER A 162 11.66 -15.05 1.80
C SER A 162 11.76 -15.25 3.31
N ALA A 163 10.63 -15.38 3.99
CA ALA A 163 10.62 -15.50 5.45
C ALA A 163 9.83 -16.74 5.91
N LYS A 164 10.57 -17.82 6.21
CA LYS A 164 10.18 -18.89 7.12
C LYS A 164 10.14 -18.36 8.55
N PHE A 165 9.35 -17.32 8.81
CA PHE A 165 9.45 -16.58 10.06
C PHE A 165 8.08 -16.37 10.71
N VAL A 166 8.05 -16.58 12.03
CA VAL A 166 6.83 -16.77 12.82
C VAL A 166 6.52 -15.50 13.61
N PRO A 167 5.41 -14.81 13.32
CA PRO A 167 4.87 -13.81 14.25
C PRO A 167 4.37 -14.52 15.52
N ASN A 168 4.72 -14.00 16.70
CA ASN A 168 4.29 -14.53 18.00
C ASN A 168 2.80 -14.25 18.23
N VAL A 169 1.94 -15.06 17.61
CA VAL A 169 0.50 -15.11 17.94
C VAL A 169 0.27 -15.87 19.24
N CYS A 170 1.25 -16.66 19.66
CA CYS A 170 1.17 -17.53 20.82
C CYS A 170 1.52 -16.83 22.14
N GLU A 171 0.86 -17.25 23.22
CA GLU A 171 1.27 -16.97 24.60
C GLU A 171 2.64 -17.58 24.93
N GLU A 172 3.31 -17.01 25.94
CA GLU A 172 4.60 -17.48 26.43
C GLU A 172 4.53 -18.97 26.84
N GLY A 173 5.48 -19.77 26.36
CA GLY A 173 5.54 -21.21 26.64
C GLY A 173 4.68 -22.10 25.73
N CYS A 174 3.96 -21.54 24.76
CA CYS A 174 3.23 -22.34 23.78
C CYS A 174 4.18 -23.15 22.88
N SER A 175 3.85 -24.42 22.65
CA SER A 175 4.61 -25.31 21.74
C SER A 175 4.65 -24.83 20.29
N ASN A 176 3.73 -23.95 19.88
CA ASN A 176 3.65 -23.39 18.53
C ASN A 176 4.29 -22.00 18.38
N THR A 177 5.00 -21.51 19.40
CA THR A 177 5.66 -20.18 19.36
C THR A 177 6.74 -20.11 18.27
N SER A 178 7.34 -21.24 17.90
CA SER A 178 8.41 -21.34 16.89
C SER A 178 7.94 -21.86 15.53
N VAL A 179 6.62 -21.98 15.32
CA VAL A 179 6.02 -22.63 14.14
C VAL A 179 5.40 -21.59 13.21
N GLY A 180 5.76 -21.59 11.92
CA GLY A 180 5.30 -20.57 10.98
C GLY A 180 3.79 -20.41 10.87
N ILE A 181 3.38 -19.19 10.48
CA ILE A 181 1.96 -18.78 10.39
C ILE A 181 1.13 -19.69 9.48
N GLU A 182 1.78 -20.46 8.61
CA GLU A 182 1.15 -21.51 7.81
C GLU A 182 0.47 -22.60 8.64
N LYS A 183 0.88 -22.81 9.89
CA LYS A 183 0.26 -23.78 10.80
C LYS A 183 -0.82 -23.19 11.69
N TYR A 184 -1.07 -21.88 11.61
CA TYR A 184 -2.18 -21.26 12.31
C TYR A 184 -3.47 -21.42 11.52
N GLN A 185 -4.57 -21.52 12.23
CA GLN A 185 -5.88 -21.52 11.63
C GLN A 185 -6.14 -20.13 11.04
N LYS A 186 -6.47 -20.08 9.74
CA LYS A 186 -6.72 -18.83 9.02
C LYS A 186 -8.22 -18.56 8.97
N CYS A 187 -8.58 -17.28 8.90
CA CYS A 187 -9.95 -16.88 8.63
C CYS A 187 -10.48 -17.50 7.34
N THR A 188 -11.75 -17.84 7.36
CA THR A 188 -12.49 -18.34 6.20
C THR A 188 -12.79 -17.20 5.23
N ALA A 189 -13.17 -17.54 3.99
CA ALA A 189 -13.65 -16.55 3.03
C ALA A 189 -14.89 -15.79 3.53
N GLN A 190 -15.68 -16.40 4.43
CA GLN A 190 -16.85 -15.77 5.04
C GLN A 190 -16.44 -14.76 6.12
N ASP A 191 -15.47 -15.09 6.98
CA ASP A 191 -14.88 -14.14 7.92
C ASP A 191 -14.36 -12.87 7.21
N PHE A 192 -13.68 -13.03 6.08
CA PHE A 192 -13.22 -11.90 5.27
C PHE A 192 -14.37 -11.06 4.69
N ARG A 193 -15.56 -11.63 4.45
CA ARG A 193 -16.75 -10.87 4.05
C ARG A 193 -17.35 -10.12 5.23
N GLU A 194 -17.37 -10.73 6.41
CA GLU A 194 -17.90 -10.15 7.65
C GLU A 194 -17.04 -8.97 8.13
N LEU A 195 -15.73 -8.98 7.86
CA LEU A 195 -14.86 -7.82 8.05
C LEU A 195 -15.28 -6.56 7.28
N ARG A 196 -16.09 -6.71 6.21
CA ARG A 196 -16.63 -5.57 5.43
C ARG A 196 -17.85 -4.93 6.10
N THR A 197 -18.40 -5.55 7.15
CA THR A 197 -19.53 -5.01 7.91
C THR A 197 -19.06 -3.95 8.90
N LYS A 198 -19.99 -3.11 9.38
CA LYS A 198 -19.71 -2.01 10.32
C LYS A 198 -18.99 -2.45 11.61
N HIS A 199 -19.16 -3.71 12.02
CA HIS A 199 -18.61 -4.23 13.26
C HIS A 199 -17.21 -4.85 13.09
N GLY A 200 -16.86 -5.31 11.88
CA GLY A 200 -15.51 -5.80 11.55
C GLY A 200 -15.09 -7.02 12.37
N GLU A 201 -16.00 -7.98 12.55
CA GLU A 201 -15.79 -9.18 13.36
C GLU A 201 -15.55 -10.40 12.48
N THR A 202 -14.62 -11.25 12.91
CA THR A 202 -14.44 -12.61 12.39
C THR A 202 -14.81 -13.61 13.47
N SER A 203 -14.87 -14.89 13.11
CA SER A 203 -14.94 -16.01 14.06
C SER A 203 -13.80 -16.03 15.09
N PHE A 204 -12.71 -15.28 14.87
CA PHE A 204 -11.59 -15.13 15.80
C PHE A 204 -11.65 -13.82 16.59
N GLY A 205 -12.74 -13.06 16.48
CA GLY A 205 -12.91 -11.77 17.13
C GLY A 205 -12.63 -10.59 16.19
N LYS A 206 -12.62 -9.38 16.76
CA LYS A 206 -12.56 -8.15 15.99
C LYS A 206 -11.23 -8.04 15.23
N LYS A 207 -11.30 -7.95 13.89
CA LYS A 207 -10.14 -7.80 12.97
C LYS A 207 -9.07 -8.91 13.04
N ASN A 208 -9.27 -9.99 13.79
CA ASN A 208 -8.31 -11.08 13.89
C ASN A 208 -8.35 -11.97 12.64
N LEU A 209 -7.19 -12.30 12.10
CA LEU A 209 -7.02 -13.02 10.83
C LEU A 209 -6.51 -14.45 10.99
N VAL A 210 -5.81 -14.72 12.09
CA VAL A 210 -5.22 -16.02 12.41
C VAL A 210 -5.43 -16.39 13.88
N GLN A 211 -5.51 -17.69 14.15
CA GLN A 211 -5.59 -18.25 15.49
C GLN A 211 -4.61 -19.42 15.65
N CYS A 212 -3.89 -19.46 16.76
CA CYS A 212 -3.06 -20.60 17.13
C CYS A 212 -3.96 -21.79 17.53
N PRO A 213 -3.77 -22.99 16.95
CA PRO A 213 -4.60 -24.15 17.29
C PRO A 213 -4.34 -24.72 18.69
N SER A 214 -3.28 -24.30 19.38
CA SER A 214 -2.90 -24.85 20.70
C SER A 214 -3.23 -23.94 21.86
N CYS A 215 -2.89 -22.65 21.79
CA CYS A 215 -3.21 -21.69 22.85
C CYS A 215 -4.41 -20.80 22.52
N HIS A 216 -5.01 -20.94 21.34
CA HIS A 216 -6.12 -20.10 20.86
C HIS A 216 -5.82 -18.59 20.80
N GLY A 217 -4.54 -18.19 20.95
CA GLY A 217 -4.08 -16.83 20.72
C GLY A 217 -4.44 -16.38 19.29
N THR A 218 -4.86 -15.12 19.16
CA THR A 218 -5.34 -14.53 17.91
C THR A 218 -4.52 -13.30 17.55
N ALA A 219 -4.46 -12.96 16.26
CA ALA A 219 -3.76 -11.77 15.80
C ALA A 219 -4.43 -11.14 14.57
N SER A 220 -4.44 -9.80 14.55
CA SER A 220 -4.81 -8.98 13.40
C SER A 220 -3.64 -8.77 12.44
N SER A 221 -3.88 -8.20 11.27
CA SER A 221 -2.81 -7.80 10.34
C SER A 221 -1.78 -6.85 10.99
N GLU A 222 -2.25 -5.91 11.79
CA GLU A 222 -1.46 -4.91 12.47
C GLU A 222 -0.57 -5.54 13.55
N ASP A 223 -1.10 -6.50 14.32
CA ASP A 223 -0.31 -7.24 15.32
C ASP A 223 0.85 -7.99 14.66
N LEU A 224 0.58 -8.65 13.53
CA LEU A 224 1.59 -9.40 12.78
C LEU A 224 2.69 -8.49 12.24
N ILE A 225 2.33 -7.30 11.74
CA ILE A 225 3.29 -6.30 11.23
C ILE A 225 4.11 -5.71 12.37
N VAL A 226 3.47 -5.25 13.45
CA VAL A 226 4.16 -4.67 14.61
C VAL A 226 5.15 -5.66 15.21
N GLN A 227 4.78 -6.93 15.32
CA GLN A 227 5.69 -7.98 15.80
C GLN A 227 6.87 -8.20 14.84
N HIS A 228 6.62 -8.17 13.53
CA HIS A 228 7.69 -8.26 12.54
C HIS A 228 8.68 -7.10 12.68
N LEU A 229 8.16 -5.87 12.81
CA LEU A 229 8.97 -4.65 12.98
C LEU A 229 9.77 -4.66 14.29
N LYS A 230 9.14 -4.98 15.44
CA LYS A 230 9.81 -5.12 16.75
C LYS A 230 10.95 -6.14 16.74
N ARG A 231 10.93 -7.11 15.84
CA ARG A 231 12.00 -8.10 15.76
C ARG A 231 13.11 -7.70 14.77
N PHE A 232 12.75 -6.99 13.72
CA PHE A 232 13.73 -6.48 12.75
C PHE A 232 14.56 -5.32 13.32
N PHE A 233 13.92 -4.44 14.09
CA PHE A 233 14.57 -3.28 14.71
C PHE A 233 15.00 -3.52 16.18
N GLY A 234 14.81 -4.75 16.69
CA GLY A 234 14.97 -5.07 18.12
C GLY A 234 13.85 -4.47 18.98
N ASN A 235 13.86 -4.75 20.29
CA ASN A 235 12.96 -4.09 21.25
C ASN A 235 13.14 -2.58 21.10
N VAL A 236 12.29 -1.96 20.28
CA VAL A 236 12.04 -0.53 20.36
C VAL A 236 11.41 -0.38 21.73
N SER A 237 12.26 -0.05 22.70
CA SER A 237 11.79 0.41 23.99
C SER A 237 10.79 1.51 23.69
N THR A 238 9.55 1.31 24.12
CA THR A 238 8.58 2.39 24.23
C THR A 238 8.90 3.26 25.45
N ASP A 239 10.17 3.38 25.85
CA ASP A 239 10.63 4.54 26.58
C ASP A 239 10.66 5.71 25.60
N GLN A 240 9.76 6.64 25.89
CA GLN A 240 9.79 8.00 25.41
C GLN A 240 11.19 8.59 25.68
N ASN A 241 12.12 8.55 24.71
CA ASN A 241 13.07 9.66 24.48
C ASN A 241 14.08 9.56 23.33
N ASP A 242 14.23 8.48 22.56
CA ASP A 242 15.26 8.49 21.51
C ASP A 242 14.71 8.37 20.09
N ARG A 243 14.51 9.57 19.52
CA ARG A 243 14.77 9.99 18.13
C ARG A 243 14.23 9.09 17.01
N LEU A 244 13.14 9.58 16.43
CA LEU A 244 13.00 9.82 14.98
C LEU A 244 14.07 9.13 14.12
N PHE A 245 13.65 8.07 13.43
CA PHE A 245 14.16 7.61 12.14
C PHE A 245 15.16 8.58 11.50
N SER A 246 16.46 8.39 11.74
CA SER A 246 17.47 9.02 10.90
C SER A 246 17.44 8.32 9.54
N ILE A 247 16.68 8.88 8.61
CA ILE A 247 16.86 8.65 7.18
C ILE A 247 18.20 9.29 6.79
N SER A 248 19.30 8.63 7.14
CA SER A 248 20.64 9.08 6.75
C SER A 248 21.64 7.92 6.56
N HIS A 249 21.18 6.71 6.26
CA HIS A 249 22.07 5.56 6.02
C HIS A 249 21.81 4.75 4.74
N TYR A 250 21.02 5.28 3.79
CA TYR A 250 20.88 4.72 2.44
C TYR A 250 21.48 5.61 1.33
N VAL A 251 22.46 6.44 1.69
CA VAL A 251 23.37 7.10 0.73
C VAL A 251 24.80 6.91 1.21
N SER A 252 25.27 5.67 1.27
CA SER A 252 26.67 5.36 0.93
C SER A 252 26.84 3.84 0.79
N LYS A 253 27.47 3.47 -0.33
CA LYS A 253 28.08 2.17 -0.67
C LYS A 253 27.24 1.20 -1.51
N CYS A 254 27.62 1.24 -2.80
CA CYS A 254 27.54 0.25 -3.87
C CYS A 254 26.24 0.17 -4.66
#